data_AF-A0AAE0WUI8-F1
#
_entry.id   AF-A0AAE0WUI8-F1
#
_cell.length_a   1.000
_cell.length_b   1.000
_cell.length_c   1.000
_cell.angle_alpha   90.00
_cell.angle_beta   90.00
_cell.angle_gamma   90.00
#
_symmetry.space_group_name_H-M   'P 1'
#
loop_
_entity.id
_entity.type
_entity.pdbx_description
1 polymer ?
#
loop_
_entity_poly.entity_id
_entity_poly.type
_entity_poly.pdbx_seq_one_letter_code
_entity_poly.pdbx_strand_id
1 'polypeptide(L)'
;MAQTEQQTLTRVFKDRQITLDEGVSKAFNDNATSHELTSWVQEYLQPDTLLTRDELNFHNNRFKSGALATTGDGLSHRALEDAEFEAAIQSLETSTAAIEKQCQTMEEQKRALQQLKTSNSSSTTAVSRQQERQVESARHKAQLDFEITELADSIQEQILSSTKQVSTTAGSLPAGVDRVLEKDDRLLDGLQKILPRITNTSQDSDALAAEVERLCQVLTTLMAQEVRVRIDSAYNSHAPSTPKTNGHTPKDTEKQRDSLLAELSELSGEIDSLATMAVEGKYRQPILRELKDAGSDTEAKRARWTEYMLATMHFLTNRLATLDNHAQHLHTYQAAIVELNAAHQTVTAKPLDPRHETQAAVKSPATPVAKGLKPLRLVQANISEPQDAVSQLLRSFDIRVKDSTDTARLLQALTQAKQDRHARVQQLSKSTERGISDQLADSITKSDHDLQDLLSAVYAHTSYGTIRLQDEDLRSRVEELEVVTEGLSDEMRGLDVEGLTQEIRKKQKEMLG
;
A
#
# COMPACT_ATOMS: atom_id res chain seq x y z
N MET A 1 21.15 -57.38 -42.80
CA MET A 1 19.78 -57.15 -42.29
C MET A 1 18.72 -57.59 -43.30
N ALA A 2 18.94 -57.44 -44.61
CA ALA A 2 17.99 -57.90 -45.65
C ALA A 2 17.59 -59.40 -45.59
N GLN A 3 18.50 -60.31 -45.19
CA GLN A 3 18.22 -61.76 -45.15
C GLN A 3 17.17 -62.17 -44.10
N THR A 4 17.11 -61.50 -42.95
CA THR A 4 16.13 -61.82 -41.88
C THR A 4 14.72 -61.39 -42.27
N GLU A 5 14.58 -60.29 -43.01
CA GLU A 5 13.28 -59.78 -43.46
C GLU A 5 12.75 -60.57 -44.66
N GLN A 6 13.63 -61.01 -45.56
CA GLN A 6 13.28 -61.95 -46.62
C GLN A 6 12.74 -63.28 -46.06
N GLN A 7 13.28 -63.75 -44.93
CA GLN A 7 12.79 -64.95 -44.21
C GLN A 7 11.44 -64.72 -43.55
N THR A 8 11.21 -63.54 -42.96
CA THR A 8 9.90 -63.17 -42.39
C THR A 8 8.82 -63.11 -43.47
N LEU A 9 9.13 -62.51 -44.62
CA LEU A 9 8.23 -62.47 -45.76
C LEU A 9 7.92 -63.87 -46.29
N THR A 10 8.93 -64.71 -46.53
CA THR A 10 8.67 -66.10 -47.00
C THR A 10 7.89 -66.94 -45.99
N ARG A 11 8.01 -66.68 -44.68
CA ARG A 11 7.20 -67.34 -43.66
C ARG A 11 5.73 -66.91 -43.72
N VAL A 12 5.45 -65.61 -43.76
CA VAL A 12 4.07 -65.09 -43.83
C VAL A 12 3.34 -65.54 -45.10
N PHE A 13 4.03 -65.58 -46.24
CA PHE A 13 3.45 -66.04 -47.51
C PHE A 13 3.18 -67.55 -47.53
N LYS A 14 4.05 -68.36 -46.90
CA LYS A 14 3.82 -69.80 -46.72
C LYS A 14 2.61 -70.08 -45.82
N ASP A 15 2.47 -69.35 -44.72
CA ASP A 15 1.34 -69.50 -43.80
C ASP A 15 -0.01 -69.16 -44.45
N ARG A 16 -0.01 -68.38 -45.53
CA ARG A 16 -1.20 -67.93 -46.27
C ARG A 16 -1.43 -68.65 -47.61
N GLN A 17 -0.62 -69.66 -47.95
CA GLN A 17 -0.71 -70.45 -49.20
C GLN A 17 -0.64 -69.60 -50.49
N ILE A 18 0.14 -68.52 -50.49
CA ILE A 18 0.35 -67.68 -51.68
C ILE A 18 1.68 -68.06 -52.33
N THR A 19 1.67 -68.40 -53.62
CA THR A 19 2.87 -68.79 -54.39
C THR A 19 3.73 -67.56 -54.69
N LEU A 20 5.00 -67.58 -54.27
CA LEU A 20 5.94 -66.49 -54.48
C LEU A 20 6.65 -66.63 -55.84
N ASP A 21 6.77 -65.53 -56.58
CA ASP A 21 7.47 -65.46 -57.87
C ASP A 21 8.98 -65.17 -57.68
N GLU A 22 9.83 -65.68 -58.58
CA GLU A 22 11.30 -65.60 -58.50
C GLU A 22 11.84 -64.15 -58.54
N GLY A 23 11.02 -63.21 -59.03
CA GLY A 23 11.35 -61.77 -59.09
C GLY A 23 11.54 -61.10 -57.73
N VAL A 24 10.85 -61.56 -56.68
CA VAL A 24 10.94 -60.96 -55.34
C VAL A 24 12.30 -61.21 -54.70
N SER A 25 12.90 -62.38 -54.97
CA SER A 25 14.25 -62.71 -54.49
C SER A 25 15.34 -61.92 -55.24
N LYS A 26 15.08 -61.47 -56.46
CA LYS A 26 15.97 -60.57 -57.19
C LYS A 26 15.87 -59.13 -56.69
N ALA A 27 14.68 -58.66 -56.33
CA ALA A 27 14.45 -57.33 -55.77
C ALA A 27 15.14 -57.11 -54.40
N PHE A 28 15.25 -58.15 -53.56
CA PHE A 28 16.03 -58.07 -52.31
C PHE A 28 17.55 -58.03 -52.51
N ASN A 29 18.06 -58.46 -53.68
CA ASN A 29 19.49 -58.47 -53.99
C ASN A 29 19.96 -57.21 -54.73
N ASP A 30 19.04 -56.34 -55.15
CA ASP A 30 19.36 -55.06 -55.81
C ASP A 30 19.49 -53.93 -54.77
N ASN A 31 20.61 -53.22 -54.81
CA ASN A 31 21.03 -52.32 -53.72
C ASN A 31 20.18 -51.03 -53.65
N ALA A 32 19.47 -50.70 -54.73
CA ALA A 32 18.56 -49.55 -54.79
C ALA A 32 17.18 -49.85 -54.18
N THR A 33 16.66 -51.05 -54.38
CA THR A 33 15.29 -51.44 -53.94
C THR A 33 15.29 -52.21 -52.62
N SER A 34 16.43 -52.77 -52.19
CA SER A 34 16.52 -53.49 -50.91
C SER A 34 16.14 -52.62 -49.70
N HIS A 35 16.46 -51.33 -49.67
CA HIS A 35 16.15 -50.48 -48.52
C HIS A 35 14.67 -50.13 -48.44
N GLU A 36 14.03 -49.80 -49.57
CA GLU A 36 12.58 -49.54 -49.63
C GLU A 36 11.77 -50.79 -49.31
N LEU A 37 12.20 -51.95 -49.81
CA LEU A 37 11.53 -53.23 -49.58
C LEU A 37 11.68 -53.68 -48.11
N THR A 38 12.84 -53.48 -47.51
CA THR A 38 13.06 -53.67 -46.06
C THR A 38 12.16 -52.75 -45.23
N SER A 39 12.06 -51.47 -45.59
CA SER A 39 11.17 -50.51 -44.91
C SER A 39 9.70 -50.93 -45.04
N TRP A 40 9.27 -51.36 -46.23
CA TRP A 40 7.92 -51.83 -46.48
C TRP A 40 7.58 -53.10 -45.68
N VAL A 41 8.52 -54.05 -45.59
CA VAL A 41 8.32 -55.27 -44.78
C VAL A 41 8.22 -54.93 -43.29
N GLN A 42 9.01 -53.99 -42.79
CA GLN A 42 8.92 -53.56 -41.38
C GLN A 42 7.65 -52.76 -41.08
N GLU A 43 7.10 -52.02 -42.05
CA GLU A 43 5.91 -51.19 -41.89
C GLU A 43 4.60 -51.97 -42.03
N TYR A 44 4.51 -52.89 -43.00
CA TYR A 44 3.25 -53.57 -43.35
C TYR A 44 3.14 -55.03 -42.90
N LEU A 45 4.26 -55.71 -42.60
CA LEU A 45 4.30 -57.11 -42.19
C LEU A 45 4.56 -57.26 -40.68
N GLN A 46 3.79 -56.55 -39.84
CA GLN A 46 3.80 -56.70 -38.38
C GLN A 46 2.67 -57.64 -37.90
N PRO A 47 2.81 -58.27 -36.72
CA PRO A 47 1.77 -59.15 -36.16
C PRO A 47 0.39 -58.45 -36.01
N ASP A 48 0.39 -57.13 -35.80
CA ASP A 48 -0.82 -56.34 -35.55
C ASP A 48 -1.59 -55.96 -36.83
N THR A 49 -0.93 -55.99 -37.99
CA THR A 49 -1.53 -55.67 -39.31
C THR A 49 -1.99 -56.92 -40.08
N LEU A 50 -1.71 -58.12 -39.54
CA LEU A 50 -2.01 -59.40 -40.18
C LEU A 50 -3.27 -60.02 -39.58
N LEU A 51 -4.37 -60.05 -40.35
CA LEU A 51 -5.59 -60.81 -40.00
C LEU A 51 -5.24 -62.26 -39.63
N THR A 52 -5.77 -62.73 -38.51
CA THR A 52 -5.55 -64.11 -38.05
C THR A 52 -6.31 -65.11 -38.91
N ARG A 53 -5.88 -66.38 -38.88
CA ARG A 53 -6.44 -67.44 -39.75
C ARG A 53 -7.95 -67.63 -39.58
N ASP A 54 -8.46 -67.40 -38.36
CA ASP A 54 -9.85 -67.58 -38.02
C ASP A 54 -10.72 -66.40 -38.53
N GLU A 55 -10.19 -65.18 -38.50
CA GLU A 55 -10.86 -63.98 -39.03
C GLU A 55 -11.00 -64.03 -40.56
N LEU A 56 -9.97 -64.52 -41.26
CA LEU A 56 -10.01 -64.68 -42.72
C LEU A 56 -11.04 -65.73 -43.16
N ASN A 57 -11.19 -66.81 -42.38
CA ASN A 57 -12.24 -67.81 -42.61
C ASN A 57 -13.64 -67.25 -42.35
N PHE A 58 -13.81 -66.41 -41.33
CA PHE A 58 -15.09 -65.78 -41.04
C PHE A 58 -15.54 -64.84 -42.17
N HIS A 59 -14.62 -64.02 -42.68
CA HIS A 59 -14.91 -63.11 -43.79
C HIS A 59 -15.32 -63.87 -45.07
N ASN A 60 -14.61 -64.95 -45.41
CA ASN A 60 -14.91 -65.75 -46.60
C ASN A 60 -16.22 -66.55 -46.50
N ASN A 61 -16.63 -66.98 -45.30
CA ASN A 61 -17.91 -67.68 -45.11
C ASN A 61 -19.13 -66.76 -45.23
N ARG A 62 -19.00 -65.47 -44.89
CA ARG A 62 -20.09 -64.49 -45.01
C ARG A 62 -20.50 -64.24 -46.47
N PHE A 63 -19.56 -64.31 -47.39
CA PHE A 63 -19.82 -64.19 -48.83
C PHE A 63 -20.37 -65.47 -49.46
N LYS A 64 -20.15 -66.64 -48.84
CA LYS A 64 -20.67 -67.93 -49.33
C LYS A 64 -22.06 -68.26 -48.80
N SER A 65 -22.47 -67.68 -47.67
CA SER A 65 -23.82 -67.81 -47.12
C SER A 65 -24.74 -66.72 -47.69
N GLY A 66 -25.25 -66.94 -48.91
CA GLY A 66 -26.17 -66.05 -49.62
C GLY A 66 -27.55 -65.89 -48.97
N ALA A 67 -27.60 -65.23 -47.81
CA ALA A 67 -28.83 -64.97 -47.04
C ALA A 67 -29.49 -63.62 -47.40
N LEU A 68 -29.60 -63.31 -48.69
CA LEU A 68 -30.32 -62.10 -49.13
C LEU A 68 -30.95 -62.26 -50.53
N ALA A 69 -31.82 -63.24 -50.70
CA ALA A 69 -32.79 -63.25 -51.79
C ALA A 69 -33.99 -64.14 -51.43
N THR A 70 -35.18 -63.76 -51.92
CA THR A 70 -36.48 -64.45 -51.90
C THR A 70 -37.42 -64.20 -50.70
N THR A 71 -38.08 -63.03 -50.72
CA THR A 71 -39.45 -62.90 -50.24
C THR A 71 -40.44 -63.21 -51.37
N GLY A 72 -41.31 -64.20 -51.13
CA GLY A 72 -42.70 -64.23 -51.60
C GLY A 72 -42.99 -64.84 -52.96
N ASP A 73 -43.29 -66.15 -52.99
CA ASP A 73 -44.02 -66.81 -54.08
C ASP A 73 -45.24 -67.55 -53.52
N GLY A 74 -46.35 -67.47 -54.26
CA GLY A 74 -47.41 -68.50 -54.30
C GLY A 74 -48.48 -68.54 -53.20
N LEU A 75 -49.50 -67.69 -53.29
CA LEU A 75 -50.80 -67.92 -52.66
C LEU A 75 -51.48 -69.17 -53.27
N SER A 76 -51.74 -70.19 -52.46
CA SER A 76 -52.62 -71.31 -52.83
C SER A 76 -53.89 -71.24 -51.97
N HIS A 77 -55.01 -70.93 -52.63
CA HIS A 77 -56.33 -70.91 -52.01
C HIS A 77 -56.73 -72.32 -51.55
N ARG A 78 -56.77 -72.54 -50.23
CA ARG A 78 -57.58 -73.56 -49.58
C ARG A 78 -58.75 -72.85 -48.89
N ALA A 79 -59.96 -73.42 -48.99
CA ALA A 79 -61.14 -72.88 -48.32
C ALA A 79 -60.92 -72.93 -46.81
N LEU A 80 -61.03 -71.76 -46.15
CA LEU A 80 -60.78 -71.61 -44.72
C LEU A 80 -61.87 -72.32 -43.90
N GLU A 81 -61.43 -73.02 -42.87
CA GLU A 81 -62.29 -73.69 -41.88
C GLU A 81 -62.73 -72.67 -40.80
N ASP A 82 -63.91 -72.80 -40.19
CA ASP A 82 -64.43 -71.81 -39.21
C ASP A 82 -63.47 -71.55 -38.02
N ALA A 83 -62.66 -72.55 -37.65
CA ALA A 83 -61.61 -72.39 -36.64
C ALA A 83 -60.47 -71.44 -37.09
N GLU A 84 -60.18 -71.37 -38.38
CA GLU A 84 -59.20 -70.43 -38.95
C GLU A 84 -59.76 -69.01 -39.01
N PHE A 85 -61.08 -68.84 -39.17
CA PHE A 85 -61.73 -67.53 -39.03
C PHE A 85 -61.68 -67.00 -37.61
N GLU A 86 -61.98 -67.85 -36.62
CA GLU A 86 -61.86 -67.49 -35.20
C GLU A 86 -60.39 -67.11 -34.85
N ALA A 87 -59.42 -67.91 -35.33
CA ALA A 87 -58.00 -67.62 -35.13
C ALA A 87 -57.54 -66.33 -35.84
N ALA A 88 -58.05 -66.05 -37.04
CA ALA A 88 -57.77 -64.82 -37.77
C ALA A 88 -58.38 -63.60 -37.08
N ILE A 89 -59.59 -63.71 -36.53
CA ILE A 89 -60.24 -62.65 -35.74
C ILE A 89 -59.45 -62.38 -34.47
N GLN A 90 -59.08 -63.42 -33.71
CA GLN A 90 -58.23 -63.24 -32.52
C GLN A 90 -56.85 -62.67 -32.86
N SER A 91 -56.24 -63.07 -33.98
CA SER A 91 -54.99 -62.48 -34.47
C SER A 91 -55.17 -61.02 -34.90
N LEU A 92 -56.33 -60.65 -35.45
CA LEU A 92 -56.64 -59.28 -35.84
C LEU A 92 -56.90 -58.42 -34.59
N GLU A 93 -57.63 -58.92 -33.60
CA GLU A 93 -57.90 -58.23 -32.34
C GLU A 93 -56.62 -58.02 -31.53
N THR A 94 -55.75 -59.04 -31.46
CA THR A 94 -54.43 -58.91 -30.82
C THR A 94 -53.53 -57.93 -31.56
N SER A 95 -53.54 -57.94 -32.90
CA SER A 95 -52.83 -56.95 -33.71
C SER A 95 -53.39 -55.54 -33.52
N THR A 96 -54.72 -55.39 -33.47
CA THR A 96 -55.39 -54.10 -33.26
C THR A 96 -55.09 -53.55 -31.86
N ALA A 97 -55.13 -54.40 -30.83
CA ALA A 97 -54.74 -54.04 -29.47
C ALA A 97 -53.25 -53.67 -29.37
N ALA A 98 -52.37 -54.36 -30.11
CA ALA A 98 -50.95 -54.01 -30.18
C ALA A 98 -50.73 -52.66 -30.87
N ILE A 99 -51.45 -52.38 -31.96
CA ILE A 99 -51.40 -51.11 -32.68
C ILE A 99 -51.95 -49.98 -31.79
N GLU A 100 -53.04 -50.20 -31.07
CA GLU A 100 -53.60 -49.19 -30.17
C GLU A 100 -52.64 -48.87 -29.02
N LYS A 101 -51.99 -49.88 -28.44
CA LYS A 101 -50.92 -49.69 -27.44
C LYS A 101 -49.72 -48.93 -28.01
N GLN A 102 -49.36 -49.21 -29.28
CA GLN A 102 -48.29 -48.48 -29.96
C GLN A 102 -48.67 -47.02 -30.22
N CYS A 103 -49.92 -46.76 -30.63
CA CYS A 103 -50.45 -45.40 -30.82
C CYS A 103 -50.48 -44.62 -29.50
N GLN A 104 -50.91 -45.23 -28.40
CA GLN A 104 -50.87 -44.62 -27.07
C GLN A 104 -49.42 -44.28 -26.67
N THR A 105 -48.49 -45.20 -26.88
CA THR A 105 -47.06 -44.98 -26.59
C THR A 105 -46.50 -43.83 -27.44
N MET A 106 -46.86 -43.74 -28.72
CA MET A 106 -46.43 -42.62 -29.58
C MET A 106 -47.06 -41.29 -29.18
N GLU A 107 -48.31 -41.29 -28.71
CA GLU A 107 -48.92 -40.07 -28.17
C GLU A 107 -48.23 -39.60 -26.89
N GLU A 108 -47.87 -40.52 -26.00
CA GLU A 108 -47.10 -40.22 -24.80
C GLU A 108 -45.71 -39.66 -25.15
N GLN A 109 -45.02 -40.28 -26.11
CA GLN A 109 -43.73 -39.77 -26.63
C GLN A 109 -43.87 -38.40 -27.30
N LYS A 110 -44.95 -38.17 -28.06
CA LYS A 110 -45.24 -36.87 -28.68
C LYS A 110 -45.50 -35.79 -27.62
N ARG A 111 -46.28 -36.10 -26.58
CA ARG A 111 -46.52 -35.18 -25.45
C ARG A 111 -45.21 -34.89 -24.70
N ALA A 112 -44.39 -35.90 -24.45
CA ALA A 112 -43.08 -35.75 -23.81
C ALA A 112 -42.14 -34.85 -24.64
N LEU A 113 -42.05 -35.06 -25.96
CA LEU A 113 -41.26 -34.21 -26.85
C LEU A 113 -41.76 -32.77 -26.92
N GLN A 114 -43.08 -32.55 -26.91
CA GLN A 114 -43.65 -31.21 -26.86
C GLN A 114 -43.32 -30.50 -25.55
N GLN A 115 -43.36 -31.19 -24.41
CA GLN A 115 -42.94 -30.65 -23.11
C GLN A 115 -41.44 -30.35 -23.07
N LEU A 116 -40.61 -31.20 -23.69
CA LEU A 116 -39.17 -30.99 -23.79
C LEU A 116 -38.86 -29.78 -24.68
N LYS A 117 -39.59 -29.59 -25.79
CA LYS A 117 -39.45 -28.43 -26.67
C LYS A 117 -39.80 -27.11 -25.97
N THR A 118 -40.86 -27.07 -25.17
CA THR A 118 -41.25 -25.88 -24.39
C THR A 118 -40.32 -25.63 -23.20
N SER A 119 -39.75 -26.68 -22.61
CA SER A 119 -38.71 -26.56 -21.58
C SER A 119 -37.36 -26.08 -22.15
N ASN A 120 -37.00 -26.49 -23.37
CA ASN A 120 -35.74 -26.09 -23.97
C ASN A 120 -35.77 -24.64 -24.48
N SER A 121 -36.92 -24.14 -24.95
CA SER A 121 -37.07 -22.73 -25.36
C SER A 121 -36.97 -21.75 -24.17
N SER A 122 -37.40 -22.14 -22.97
CA SER A 122 -37.19 -21.35 -21.76
C SER A 122 -35.71 -21.40 -21.31
N SER A 123 -35.04 -22.54 -21.47
CA SER A 123 -33.59 -22.69 -21.22
C SER A 123 -32.75 -21.73 -22.06
N THR A 124 -33.03 -21.57 -23.35
CA THR A 124 -32.32 -20.61 -24.21
C THR A 124 -32.44 -19.16 -23.75
N THR A 125 -33.60 -18.76 -23.21
CA THR A 125 -33.78 -17.40 -22.65
C THR A 125 -33.07 -17.22 -21.31
N ALA A 126 -32.94 -18.29 -20.51
CA ALA A 126 -32.17 -18.27 -19.27
C ALA A 126 -30.67 -18.11 -19.53
N VAL A 127 -30.12 -18.80 -20.53
CA VAL A 127 -28.72 -18.67 -20.96
C VAL A 127 -28.43 -17.27 -21.51
N SER A 128 -29.31 -16.72 -22.36
CA SER A 128 -29.15 -15.34 -22.87
C SER A 128 -29.15 -14.29 -21.76
N ARG A 129 -30.05 -14.41 -20.76
CA ARG A 129 -30.07 -13.50 -19.60
C ARG A 129 -28.83 -13.65 -18.72
N GLN A 130 -28.26 -14.85 -18.61
CA GLN A 130 -27.02 -15.07 -17.87
C GLN A 130 -25.82 -14.45 -18.59
N GLN A 131 -25.76 -14.57 -19.92
CA GLN A 131 -24.75 -13.92 -20.76
C GLN A 131 -24.82 -12.40 -20.64
N GLU A 132 -26.03 -11.80 -20.74
CA GLU A 132 -26.24 -10.37 -20.59
C GLU A 132 -25.77 -9.87 -19.21
N ARG A 133 -26.14 -10.56 -18.13
CA ARG A 133 -25.66 -10.23 -16.77
C ARG A 133 -24.15 -10.34 -16.63
N GLN A 134 -23.52 -11.31 -17.30
CA GLN A 134 -22.07 -11.47 -17.27
C GLN A 134 -21.37 -10.33 -18.02
N VAL A 135 -21.90 -9.91 -19.17
CA VAL A 135 -21.39 -8.77 -19.94
C VAL A 135 -21.59 -7.46 -19.17
N GLU A 136 -22.76 -7.24 -18.55
CA GLU A 136 -23.00 -6.09 -17.69
C GLU A 136 -22.05 -6.09 -16.49
N SER A 137 -21.90 -7.23 -15.79
CA SER A 137 -20.96 -7.35 -14.68
C SER A 137 -19.52 -7.10 -15.11
N ALA A 138 -19.10 -7.58 -16.29
CA ALA A 138 -17.76 -7.33 -16.82
C ALA A 138 -17.56 -5.85 -17.17
N ARG A 139 -18.57 -5.18 -17.74
CA ARG A 139 -18.55 -3.73 -17.99
C ARG A 139 -18.47 -2.93 -16.69
N HIS A 140 -19.28 -3.27 -15.69
CA HIS A 140 -19.23 -2.63 -14.38
C HIS A 140 -17.88 -2.84 -13.68
N LYS A 141 -17.30 -4.05 -13.76
CA LYS A 141 -15.95 -4.32 -13.25
C LYS A 141 -14.89 -3.47 -13.96
N ALA A 142 -14.92 -3.45 -15.29
CA ALA A 142 -13.98 -2.64 -16.07
C ALA A 142 -14.12 -1.13 -15.78
N GLN A 143 -15.35 -0.64 -15.58
CA GLN A 143 -15.60 0.74 -15.18
C GLN A 143 -15.06 1.02 -13.77
N LEU A 144 -15.31 0.15 -12.80
CA LEU A 144 -14.76 0.29 -11.45
C LEU A 144 -13.23 0.21 -11.45
N ASP A 145 -12.62 -0.68 -12.24
CA ASP A 145 -11.17 -0.78 -12.37
C ASP A 145 -10.58 0.51 -12.97
N PHE A 146 -11.26 1.12 -13.94
CA PHE A 146 -10.89 2.41 -14.50
C PHE A 146 -10.97 3.53 -13.44
N GLU A 147 -12.09 3.63 -12.71
CA GLU A 147 -12.28 4.62 -11.64
C GLU A 147 -11.26 4.43 -10.50
N ILE A 148 -10.93 3.19 -10.14
CA ILE A 148 -9.89 2.87 -9.15
C ILE A 148 -8.52 3.32 -9.64
N THR A 149 -8.18 3.08 -10.92
CA THR A 149 -6.90 3.48 -11.50
C THR A 149 -6.79 5.00 -11.58
N GLU A 150 -7.84 5.69 -12.01
CA GLU A 150 -7.88 7.15 -12.05
C GLU A 150 -7.73 7.77 -10.65
N LEU A 151 -8.44 7.23 -9.66
CA LEU A 151 -8.32 7.69 -8.28
C LEU A 151 -6.91 7.39 -7.71
N ALA A 152 -6.34 6.23 -8.04
CA ALA A 152 -5.00 5.88 -7.63
C ALA A 152 -3.94 6.83 -8.23
N ASP A 153 -4.02 7.13 -9.52
CA ASP A 153 -3.13 8.06 -10.20
C ASP A 153 -3.26 9.48 -9.63
N SER A 154 -4.49 9.93 -9.35
CA SER A 154 -4.77 11.22 -8.70
C SER A 154 -4.16 11.31 -7.30
N ILE A 155 -4.31 10.26 -6.48
CA ILE A 155 -3.68 10.18 -5.16
C ILE A 155 -2.15 10.19 -5.30
N GLN A 156 -1.59 9.48 -6.26
CA GLN A 156 -0.15 9.45 -6.51
C GLN A 156 0.39 10.82 -6.91
N GLU A 157 -0.32 11.56 -7.76
CA GLU A 157 0.05 12.94 -8.12
C GLU A 157 0.01 13.88 -6.90
N GLN A 158 -1.01 13.74 -6.05
CA GLN A 158 -1.11 14.50 -4.80
C GLN A 158 0.02 14.15 -3.81
N ILE A 159 0.40 12.88 -3.70
CA ILE A 159 1.54 12.44 -2.87
C ILE A 159 2.82 13.04 -3.41
N LEU A 160 3.07 12.99 -4.72
CA LEU A 160 4.29 13.51 -5.33
C LEU A 160 4.40 15.03 -5.19
N SER A 161 3.30 15.76 -5.43
CA SER A 161 3.27 17.22 -5.24
C SER A 161 3.49 17.61 -3.78
N SER A 162 2.83 16.93 -2.83
CA SER A 162 3.02 17.15 -1.40
C SER A 162 4.45 16.81 -0.95
N THR A 163 5.01 15.70 -1.43
CA THR A 163 6.41 15.30 -1.16
C THR A 163 7.40 16.36 -1.65
N LYS A 164 7.19 16.89 -2.86
CA LYS A 164 8.03 17.97 -3.43
C LYS A 164 7.92 19.25 -2.62
N GLN A 165 6.70 19.61 -2.19
CA GLN A 165 6.48 20.78 -1.34
C GLN A 165 7.19 20.63 0.01
N VAL A 166 7.04 19.47 0.67
CA VAL A 166 7.66 19.19 1.97
C VAL A 166 9.17 19.13 1.89
N SER A 167 9.74 18.51 0.84
CA SER A 167 11.20 18.48 0.67
C SER A 167 11.77 19.88 0.44
N THR A 168 11.05 20.75 -0.28
CA THR A 168 11.46 22.14 -0.48
C THR A 168 11.39 22.95 0.82
N THR A 169 10.31 22.80 1.59
CA THR A 169 10.17 23.50 2.89
C THR A 169 11.15 22.95 3.93
N ALA A 170 11.33 21.64 4.04
CA ALA A 170 12.30 21.01 4.92
C ALA A 170 13.74 21.39 4.55
N GLY A 171 14.08 21.48 3.25
CA GLY A 171 15.40 21.90 2.80
C GLY A 171 15.70 23.37 3.06
N SER A 172 14.67 24.23 3.12
CA SER A 172 14.83 25.67 3.42
C SER A 172 14.75 25.99 4.92
N LEU A 173 14.26 25.07 5.75
CA LEU A 173 14.11 25.24 7.19
C LEU A 173 15.43 25.58 7.91
N PRO A 174 16.57 24.90 7.66
CA PRO A 174 17.83 25.22 8.35
C PRO A 174 18.27 26.67 8.10
N ALA A 175 18.26 27.12 6.84
CA ALA A 175 18.61 28.50 6.51
C ALA A 175 17.63 29.53 7.10
N GLY A 176 16.36 29.14 7.26
CA GLY A 176 15.36 29.94 7.98
C GLY A 176 15.66 30.05 9.46
N VAL A 177 15.95 28.92 10.12
CA VAL A 177 16.31 28.84 11.54
C VAL A 177 17.59 29.63 11.81
N ASP A 178 18.64 29.46 11.01
CA ASP A 178 19.91 30.18 11.17
C ASP A 178 19.71 31.70 11.14
N ARG A 179 18.92 32.22 10.19
CA ARG A 179 18.60 33.65 10.12
C ARG A 179 17.79 34.15 11.31
N VAL A 180 16.95 33.30 11.89
CA VAL A 180 16.17 33.62 13.07
C VAL A 180 17.13 33.65 14.26
N LEU A 181 17.92 32.60 14.50
CA LEU A 181 18.93 32.55 15.57
C LEU A 181 19.92 33.72 15.49
N GLU A 182 20.40 34.09 14.31
CA GLU A 182 21.30 35.26 14.14
C GLU A 182 20.62 36.56 14.62
N LYS A 183 19.30 36.70 14.42
CA LYS A 183 18.55 37.85 14.97
C LYS A 183 18.41 37.77 16.48
N ASP A 184 18.27 36.57 17.05
CA ASP A 184 18.21 36.39 18.51
C ASP A 184 19.55 36.71 19.15
N ASP A 185 20.66 36.28 18.55
CA ASP A 185 22.01 36.59 19.01
C ASP A 185 22.24 38.12 19.05
N ARG A 186 21.79 38.85 18.03
CA ARG A 186 21.85 40.33 18.02
C ARG A 186 21.01 40.95 19.14
N LEU A 187 19.88 40.35 19.50
CA LEU A 187 19.07 40.81 20.64
C LEU A 187 19.76 40.50 21.97
N LEU A 188 20.36 39.32 22.10
CA LEU A 188 21.14 38.92 23.28
C LEU A 188 22.36 39.81 23.49
N ASP A 189 23.10 40.14 22.43
CA ASP A 189 24.19 41.13 22.45
C ASP A 189 23.70 42.51 22.93
N GLY A 190 22.48 42.90 22.51
CA GLY A 190 21.80 44.11 22.98
C GLY A 190 21.51 44.07 24.47
N LEU A 191 21.02 42.93 24.98
CA LEU A 191 20.74 42.73 26.41
C LEU A 191 22.02 42.70 27.25
N GLN A 192 23.10 42.11 26.74
CA GLN A 192 24.40 42.09 27.42
C GLN A 192 24.92 43.51 27.68
N LYS A 193 24.70 44.44 26.75
CA LYS A 193 25.06 45.87 26.90
C LYS A 193 24.21 46.58 27.97
N ILE A 194 23.00 46.10 28.24
CA ILE A 194 22.07 46.69 29.23
C ILE A 194 22.32 46.12 30.64
N LEU A 195 22.81 44.88 30.74
CA LEU A 195 23.09 44.20 32.01
C LEU A 195 23.89 45.02 33.05
N PRO A 196 25.00 45.71 32.71
CA PRO A 196 25.75 46.50 33.69
C PRO A 196 24.95 47.69 34.27
N ARG A 197 23.92 48.19 33.55
CA ARG A 197 23.03 49.25 34.06
C ARG A 197 22.09 48.75 35.15
N ILE A 198 21.92 47.44 35.25
CA ILE A 198 21.04 46.79 36.22
C ILE A 198 21.84 46.34 37.44
N THR A 199 23.13 46.00 37.33
CA THR A 199 23.88 45.38 38.44
C THR A 199 24.53 46.36 39.42
N ASN A 200 24.95 47.56 38.98
CA ASN A 200 26.01 48.31 39.68
C ASN A 200 25.58 49.38 40.72
N THR A 201 24.31 49.57 41.06
CA THR A 201 23.87 50.81 41.77
C THR A 201 23.43 50.65 43.24
N SER A 202 23.20 49.43 43.76
CA SER A 202 22.58 49.31 45.10
C SER A 202 23.53 49.50 46.29
N GLN A 203 24.85 49.39 46.12
CA GLN A 203 25.80 49.54 47.23
C GLN A 203 26.23 50.99 47.51
N ASP A 204 26.09 51.89 46.55
CA ASP A 204 26.61 53.26 46.68
C ASP A 204 25.66 54.20 47.46
N SER A 205 24.35 53.95 47.45
CA SER A 205 23.37 54.85 48.07
C SER A 205 23.46 54.88 49.60
N ASP A 206 23.59 53.72 50.25
CA ASP A 206 23.66 53.64 51.71
C ASP A 206 25.00 54.17 52.26
N ALA A 207 26.09 53.92 51.52
CA ALA A 207 27.41 54.47 51.84
C ALA A 207 27.41 56.01 51.71
N LEU A 208 26.75 56.55 50.69
CA LEU A 208 26.63 57.98 50.47
C LEU A 208 25.76 58.66 51.54
N ALA A 209 24.68 58.01 51.99
CA ALA A 209 23.84 58.51 53.07
C ALA A 209 24.61 58.62 54.41
N ALA A 210 25.41 57.59 54.75
CA ALA A 210 26.26 57.61 55.94
C ALA A 210 27.34 58.70 55.88
N GLU A 211 27.91 58.94 54.69
CA GLU A 211 28.89 60.01 54.49
C GLU A 211 28.26 61.40 54.63
N VAL A 212 27.04 61.61 54.13
CA VAL A 212 26.29 62.86 54.33
C VAL A 212 26.03 63.11 55.81
N GLU A 213 25.65 62.08 56.57
CA GLU A 213 25.44 62.17 58.02
C GLU A 213 26.72 62.58 58.76
N ARG A 214 27.86 61.98 58.40
CA ARG A 214 29.17 62.33 58.94
C ARG A 214 29.56 63.78 58.62
N LEU A 215 29.38 64.21 57.37
CA LEU A 215 29.72 65.57 56.92
C LEU A 215 28.83 66.63 57.60
N CYS A 216 27.54 66.36 57.76
CA CYS A 216 26.63 67.24 58.49
C CYS A 216 27.02 67.36 59.96
N GLN A 217 27.45 66.28 60.61
CA GLN A 217 27.93 66.33 61.99
C GLN A 217 29.18 67.21 62.13
N VAL A 218 30.14 67.06 61.21
CA VAL A 218 31.33 67.94 61.15
C VAL A 218 30.92 69.40 60.93
N LEU A 219 30.01 69.67 60.00
CA LEU A 219 29.53 71.02 59.72
C LEU A 219 28.87 71.67 60.95
N THR A 220 28.07 70.92 61.70
CA THR A 220 27.47 71.39 62.95
C THR A 220 28.53 71.80 63.96
N THR A 221 29.57 70.98 64.15
CA THR A 221 30.67 71.31 65.08
C THR A 221 31.44 72.55 64.66
N LEU A 222 31.72 72.70 63.36
CA LEU A 222 32.43 73.87 62.82
C LEU A 222 31.59 75.14 62.92
N MET A 223 30.30 75.07 62.62
CA MET A 223 29.38 76.21 62.76
C MET A 223 29.24 76.64 64.23
N ALA A 224 29.09 75.70 65.16
CA ALA A 224 29.02 76.01 66.59
C ALA A 224 30.31 76.69 67.07
N GLN A 225 31.48 76.20 66.63
CA GLN A 225 32.77 76.82 66.93
C GLN A 225 32.89 78.23 66.31
N GLU A 226 32.46 78.42 65.07
CA GLU A 226 32.47 79.73 64.40
C GLU A 226 31.62 80.76 65.15
N VAL A 227 30.40 80.38 65.55
CA VAL A 227 29.50 81.25 66.32
C VAL A 227 30.10 81.59 67.67
N ARG A 228 30.66 80.61 68.40
CA ARG A 228 31.36 80.85 69.68
C ARG A 228 32.53 81.82 69.51
N VAL A 229 33.40 81.59 68.51
CA VAL A 229 34.54 82.49 68.22
C VAL A 229 34.08 83.89 67.85
N ARG A 230 32.97 84.04 67.12
CA ARG A 230 32.40 85.37 66.81
C ARG A 230 31.85 86.06 68.05
N ILE A 231 31.15 85.34 68.92
CA ILE A 231 30.64 85.87 70.19
C ILE A 231 31.80 86.28 71.10
N ASP A 232 32.82 85.43 71.25
CA ASP A 232 34.01 85.72 72.04
C ASP A 232 34.79 86.93 71.48
N SER A 233 34.92 87.03 70.17
CA SER A 233 35.56 88.17 69.50
C SER A 233 34.77 89.47 69.71
N ALA A 234 33.44 89.43 69.59
CA ALA A 234 32.57 90.58 69.84
C ALA A 234 32.61 91.00 71.32
N TYR A 235 32.57 90.03 72.25
CA TYR A 235 32.72 90.27 73.68
C TYR A 235 34.06 90.91 73.99
N ASN A 236 35.18 90.38 73.49
CA ASN A 236 36.51 90.93 73.72
C ASN A 236 36.73 92.31 73.06
N SER A 237 36.07 92.59 71.93
CA SER A 237 36.15 93.87 71.23
C SER A 237 35.35 94.99 71.92
N HIS A 238 34.27 94.63 72.63
CA HIS A 238 33.39 95.57 73.33
C HIS A 238 33.50 95.52 74.86
N ALA A 239 34.25 94.56 75.39
CA ALA A 239 34.61 94.52 76.80
C ALA A 239 35.35 95.83 77.12
N PRO A 240 34.94 96.56 78.17
CA PRO A 240 35.57 97.82 78.51
C PRO A 240 37.04 97.56 78.84
N SER A 241 37.95 97.97 77.94
CA SER A 241 39.36 98.17 78.29
C SER A 241 39.39 99.21 79.40
N THR A 242 39.56 98.76 80.64
CA THR A 242 39.50 99.52 81.88
C THR A 242 39.82 101.02 81.69
N PRO A 243 38.82 101.92 81.64
CA PRO A 243 39.08 103.33 81.86
C PRO A 243 39.05 103.53 83.38
N LYS A 244 40.24 103.64 83.97
CA LYS A 244 40.38 104.30 85.27
C LYS A 244 39.94 105.76 85.08
N THR A 245 38.67 106.09 85.26
CA THR A 245 38.22 107.43 85.68
C THR A 245 36.71 107.50 85.85
N ASN A 246 36.33 107.98 87.05
CA ASN A 246 35.14 108.77 87.38
C ASN A 246 33.78 108.05 87.54
N GLY A 247 33.51 107.67 88.80
CA GLY A 247 32.27 108.11 89.47
C GLY A 247 31.02 107.23 89.37
N HIS A 248 31.10 106.04 88.76
CA HIS A 248 30.02 105.05 88.86
C HIS A 248 30.34 103.99 89.92
N THR A 249 29.32 103.59 90.69
CA THR A 249 29.42 102.58 91.75
C THR A 249 29.93 101.25 91.18
N PRO A 250 31.10 100.74 91.62
CA PRO A 250 31.72 99.53 91.05
C PRO A 250 30.85 98.27 91.20
N LYS A 251 29.89 98.31 92.14
CA LYS A 251 29.01 97.19 92.47
C LYS A 251 27.88 96.97 91.45
N ASP A 252 27.49 97.99 90.68
CA ASP A 252 26.44 97.86 89.67
C ASP A 252 27.01 97.38 88.33
N THR A 253 28.23 97.82 87.98
CA THR A 253 28.96 97.34 86.79
C THR A 253 29.40 95.88 86.89
N GLU A 254 29.75 95.42 88.10
CA GLU A 254 30.14 94.03 88.35
C GLU A 254 28.95 93.07 88.25
N LYS A 255 27.79 93.44 88.83
CA LYS A 255 26.54 92.68 88.69
C LYS A 255 26.06 92.61 87.24
N GLN A 256 26.18 93.70 86.48
CA GLN A 256 25.84 93.71 85.05
C GLN A 256 26.77 92.79 84.25
N ARG A 257 28.07 92.78 84.56
CA ARG A 257 29.05 91.87 83.94
C ARG A 257 28.76 90.41 84.27
N ASP A 258 28.41 90.11 85.51
CA ASP A 258 28.09 88.74 85.93
C ASP A 258 26.75 88.25 85.34
N SER A 259 25.74 89.13 85.24
CA SER A 259 24.49 88.84 84.51
C SER A 259 24.76 88.55 83.04
N LEU A 260 25.59 89.36 82.39
CA LEU A 260 25.95 89.19 80.98
C LEU A 260 26.76 87.90 80.75
N LEU A 261 27.63 87.51 81.67
CA LEU A 261 28.34 86.22 81.62
C LEU A 261 27.39 85.04 81.80
N ALA A 262 26.37 85.16 82.66
CA ALA A 262 25.34 84.14 82.81
C ALA A 262 24.51 84.00 81.52
N GLU A 263 24.05 85.11 80.94
CA GLU A 263 23.34 85.14 79.66
C GLU A 263 24.21 84.61 78.50
N LEU A 264 25.51 84.92 78.48
CA LEU A 264 26.46 84.38 77.50
C LEU A 264 26.62 82.86 77.66
N SER A 265 26.65 82.37 78.90
CA SER A 265 26.77 80.94 79.18
C SER A 265 25.50 80.17 78.76
N GLU A 266 24.33 80.75 78.98
CA GLU A 266 23.04 80.22 78.52
C GLU A 266 22.98 80.20 76.99
N LEU A 267 23.29 81.33 76.34
CA LEU A 267 23.39 81.41 74.89
C LEU A 267 24.39 80.41 74.33
N SER A 268 25.54 80.23 74.98
CA SER A 268 26.57 79.27 74.53
C SER A 268 26.10 77.82 74.59
N GLY A 269 25.20 77.49 75.53
CA GLY A 269 24.55 76.17 75.61
C GLY A 269 23.51 75.95 74.51
N GLU A 270 22.88 77.02 74.02
CA GLU A 270 21.90 76.96 72.92
C GLU A 270 22.55 76.95 71.52
N ILE A 271 23.80 77.40 71.37
CA ILE A 271 24.49 77.43 70.06
C ILE A 271 24.53 76.03 69.41
N ASP A 272 24.80 74.97 70.17
CA ASP A 272 24.91 73.61 69.61
C ASP A 272 23.56 73.11 69.08
N SER A 273 22.45 73.40 69.78
CA SER A 273 21.11 73.00 69.36
C SER A 273 20.64 73.80 68.13
N LEU A 274 20.92 75.11 68.11
CA LEU A 274 20.61 75.99 66.99
C LEU A 274 21.46 75.67 65.75
N ALA A 275 22.75 75.38 65.92
CA ALA A 275 23.63 74.94 64.84
C ALA A 275 23.16 73.61 64.26
N THR A 276 22.77 72.66 65.12
CA THR A 276 22.20 71.37 64.69
C THR A 276 20.92 71.59 63.90
N MET A 277 19.98 72.40 64.39
CA MET A 277 18.72 72.68 63.70
C MET A 277 18.95 73.39 62.35
N ALA A 278 19.90 74.31 62.28
CA ALA A 278 20.24 75.03 61.05
C ALA A 278 20.87 74.10 59.99
N VAL A 279 21.78 73.21 60.40
CA VAL A 279 22.39 72.21 59.50
C VAL A 279 21.38 71.15 59.06
N GLU A 280 20.53 70.71 59.99
CA GLU A 280 19.46 69.73 59.73
C GLU A 280 18.50 70.26 58.64
N GLY A 281 18.00 71.48 58.83
CA GLY A 281 17.02 72.08 57.92
C GLY A 281 17.59 72.54 56.58
N LYS A 282 18.80 73.11 56.55
CA LYS A 282 19.39 73.67 55.31
C LYS A 282 20.11 72.65 54.45
N TYR A 283 20.71 71.62 55.04
CA TYR A 283 21.60 70.71 54.32
C TYR A 283 21.18 69.26 54.45
N ARG A 284 21.03 68.74 55.67
CA ARG A 284 20.83 67.30 55.87
C ARG A 284 19.52 66.78 55.26
N GLN A 285 18.38 67.35 55.65
CA GLN A 285 17.09 66.92 55.12
C GLN A 285 16.94 67.08 53.60
N PRO A 286 17.34 68.22 52.97
CA PRO A 286 17.24 68.33 51.52
C PRO A 286 18.16 67.35 50.79
N ILE A 287 19.41 67.17 51.23
CA ILE A 287 20.34 66.22 50.60
C ILE A 287 19.84 64.77 50.72
N LEU A 288 19.36 64.37 51.90
CA LEU A 288 18.81 63.02 52.09
C LEU A 288 17.52 62.80 51.29
N ARG A 289 16.68 63.83 51.12
CA ARG A 289 15.49 63.77 50.27
C ARG A 289 15.86 63.60 48.80
N GLU A 290 16.77 64.42 48.28
CA GLU A 290 17.25 64.32 46.90
C GLU A 290 17.94 62.97 46.64
N LEU A 291 18.72 62.46 47.59
CA LEU A 291 19.36 61.15 47.50
C LEU A 291 18.32 60.02 47.43
N LYS A 292 17.27 60.10 48.25
CA LYS A 292 16.16 59.14 48.23
C LYS A 292 15.37 59.21 46.93
N ASP A 293 15.08 60.41 46.44
CA ASP A 293 14.35 60.62 45.19
C ASP A 293 15.18 60.08 44.01
N ALA A 294 16.48 60.38 43.96
CA ALA A 294 17.41 59.84 42.98
C ALA A 294 17.51 58.31 43.07
N GLY A 295 17.57 57.73 44.27
CA GLY A 295 17.51 56.30 44.51
C GLY A 295 16.25 55.67 43.92
N SER A 296 15.08 56.24 44.21
CA SER A 296 13.79 55.74 43.69
C SER A 296 13.72 55.83 42.15
N ASP A 297 14.27 56.87 41.54
CA ASP A 297 14.35 57.04 40.09
C ASP A 297 15.27 56.00 39.43
N THR A 298 16.41 55.69 40.06
CA THR A 298 17.29 54.62 39.58
C THR A 298 16.65 53.25 39.70
N GLU A 299 15.92 53.01 40.79
CA GLU A 299 15.20 51.76 41.02
C GLU A 299 14.03 51.58 40.03
N ALA A 300 13.28 52.65 39.75
CA ALA A 300 12.23 52.65 38.74
C ALA A 300 12.78 52.40 37.32
N LYS A 301 13.93 53.01 36.97
CA LYS A 301 14.62 52.74 35.70
C LYS A 301 15.10 51.29 35.64
N ARG A 302 15.67 50.77 36.73
CA ARG A 302 16.08 49.36 36.85
C ARG A 302 14.91 48.41 36.63
N ALA A 303 13.78 48.65 37.30
CA ALA A 303 12.56 47.86 37.15
C ALA A 303 12.10 47.79 35.69
N ARG A 304 12.10 48.93 34.97
CA ARG A 304 11.78 48.99 33.53
C ARG A 304 12.77 48.20 32.67
N TRP A 305 14.07 48.30 32.95
CA TRP A 305 15.08 47.53 32.22
C TRP A 305 14.98 46.03 32.49
N THR A 306 14.66 45.62 33.73
CA THR A 306 14.43 44.22 34.06
C THR A 306 13.16 43.68 33.44
N GLU A 307 12.08 44.47 33.38
CA GLU A 307 10.84 44.11 32.69
C GLU A 307 11.08 43.95 31.18
N TYR A 308 11.83 44.89 30.57
CA TYR A 308 12.23 44.78 29.17
C TYR A 308 13.07 43.52 28.90
N MET A 309 14.01 43.19 29.79
CA MET A 309 14.82 41.97 29.67
C MET A 309 13.96 40.71 29.78
N LEU A 310 13.07 40.66 30.77
CA LEU A 310 12.14 39.54 30.95
C LEU A 310 11.24 39.38 29.73
N ALA A 311 10.65 40.45 29.23
CA ALA A 311 9.80 40.44 28.05
C ALA A 311 10.57 39.97 26.80
N THR A 312 11.82 40.41 26.65
CA THR A 312 12.69 39.97 25.55
C THR A 312 13.01 38.48 25.68
N MET A 313 13.42 38.00 26.86
CA MET A 313 13.70 36.58 27.09
C MET A 313 12.46 35.70 26.87
N HIS A 314 11.28 36.17 27.28
CA HIS A 314 10.02 35.49 27.01
C HIS A 314 9.71 35.45 25.50
N PHE A 315 9.93 36.55 24.78
CA PHE A 315 9.79 36.60 23.33
C PHE A 315 10.74 35.62 22.62
N LEU A 316 12.02 35.58 23.01
CA LEU A 316 13.01 34.65 22.48
C LEU A 316 12.57 33.19 22.71
N THR A 317 12.13 32.88 23.92
CA THR A 317 11.66 31.53 24.30
C THR A 317 10.43 31.10 23.49
N ASN A 318 9.42 31.97 23.39
CA ASN A 318 8.22 31.69 22.61
C ASN A 318 8.55 31.49 21.14
N ARG A 319 9.47 32.30 20.59
CA ARG A 319 9.89 32.19 19.20
C ARG A 319 10.61 30.87 18.93
N LEU A 320 11.51 30.45 19.81
CA LEU A 320 12.15 29.12 19.75
C LEU A 320 11.12 27.99 19.82
N ALA A 321 10.13 28.08 20.72
CA ALA A 321 9.06 27.09 20.82
C ALA A 321 8.22 27.03 19.53
N THR A 322 7.93 28.16 18.88
CA THR A 322 7.20 28.16 17.60
C THR A 322 8.00 27.54 16.46
N LEU A 323 9.32 27.76 16.43
CA LEU A 323 10.21 27.13 15.44
C LEU A 323 10.28 25.63 15.64
N ASP A 324 10.42 25.18 16.89
CA ASP A 324 10.45 23.75 17.24
C ASP A 324 9.14 23.06 16.84
N ASN A 325 7.98 23.64 17.20
CA ASN A 325 6.68 23.12 16.76
C ASN A 325 6.58 23.05 15.23
N HIS A 326 7.03 24.09 14.51
CA HIS A 326 7.01 24.08 13.05
C HIS A 326 7.89 22.96 12.46
N ALA A 327 9.08 22.75 13.03
CA ALA A 327 9.99 21.66 12.62
C ALA A 327 9.38 20.28 12.90
N GLN A 328 8.78 20.08 14.07
CA GLN A 328 8.09 18.85 14.44
C GLN A 328 6.89 18.57 13.51
N HIS A 329 6.09 19.60 13.21
CA HIS A 329 4.98 19.48 12.26
C HIS A 329 5.45 19.11 10.86
N LEU A 330 6.55 19.71 10.37
CA LEU A 330 7.13 19.33 9.08
C LEU A 330 7.63 17.88 9.09
N HIS A 331 8.31 17.46 10.15
CA HIS A 331 8.84 16.10 10.25
C HIS A 331 7.73 15.04 10.32
N THR A 332 6.72 15.27 11.16
CA THR A 332 5.55 14.40 11.26
C THR A 332 4.76 14.35 9.96
N TYR A 333 4.59 15.49 9.28
CA TYR A 333 3.94 15.54 7.97
C TYR A 333 4.75 14.79 6.90
N GLN A 334 6.08 14.91 6.90
CA GLN A 334 6.95 14.12 6.03
C GLN A 334 6.80 12.61 6.29
N ALA A 335 6.81 12.20 7.56
CA ALA A 335 6.61 10.80 7.93
C ALA A 335 5.23 10.28 7.48
N ALA A 336 4.18 11.07 7.67
CA ALA A 336 2.83 10.72 7.23
C ALA A 336 2.73 10.56 5.70
N ILE A 337 3.41 11.40 4.92
CA ILE A 337 3.45 11.25 3.45
C ILE A 337 4.17 9.96 3.05
N VAL A 338 5.28 9.62 3.72
CA VAL A 338 6.01 8.37 3.45
C VAL A 338 5.14 7.15 3.77
N GLU A 339 4.44 7.17 4.91
CA GLU A 339 3.50 6.11 5.29
C GLU A 339 2.34 6.00 4.31
N LEU A 340 1.77 7.14 3.89
CA LEU A 340 0.66 7.17 2.93
C LEU A 340 1.11 6.68 1.54
N ASN A 341 2.33 6.99 1.11
CA ASN A 341 2.91 6.43 -0.12
C ASN A 341 3.13 4.92 -0.01
N ALA A 342 3.63 4.43 1.13
CA ALA A 342 3.78 2.99 1.36
C ALA A 342 2.42 2.28 1.35
N ALA A 343 1.41 2.83 2.02
CA ALA A 343 0.05 2.32 2.01
C ALA A 343 -0.55 2.33 0.60
N HIS A 344 -0.36 3.43 -0.14
CA HIS A 344 -0.80 3.54 -1.53
C HIS A 344 -0.19 2.44 -2.40
N GLN A 345 1.13 2.20 -2.30
CA GLN A 345 1.82 1.12 -3.02
C GLN A 345 1.29 -0.27 -2.65
N THR A 346 0.92 -0.51 -1.39
CA THR A 346 0.31 -1.79 -1.00
C THR A 346 -1.10 -2.00 -1.55
N VAL A 347 -1.87 -0.93 -1.73
CA VAL A 347 -3.25 -0.99 -2.26
C VAL A 347 -3.25 -1.08 -3.79
N THR A 348 -2.32 -0.41 -4.47
CA THR A 348 -2.18 -0.45 -5.93
C THR A 348 -1.36 -1.62 -6.44
N ALA A 349 -0.61 -2.31 -5.56
CA ALA A 349 -0.01 -3.60 -5.86
C ALA A 349 -1.14 -4.61 -6.18
N LYS A 350 -1.43 -4.72 -7.48
CA LYS A 350 -2.37 -5.69 -8.04
C LYS A 350 -2.02 -7.08 -7.48
N PRO A 351 -2.97 -7.86 -6.95
CA PRO A 351 -2.69 -9.25 -6.68
C PRO A 351 -2.29 -9.87 -8.01
N LEU A 352 -1.10 -10.47 -8.07
CA LEU A 352 -0.70 -11.34 -9.17
C LEU A 352 -1.86 -12.31 -9.43
N ASP A 353 -2.49 -12.21 -10.60
CA ASP A 353 -3.62 -13.05 -11.00
C ASP A 353 -3.27 -14.53 -10.76
N PRO A 354 -3.98 -15.27 -9.89
CA PRO A 354 -4.07 -16.71 -10.03
C PRO A 354 -5.00 -16.96 -11.22
N ARG A 355 -4.41 -17.01 -12.41
CA ARG A 355 -5.13 -17.33 -13.64
C ARG A 355 -5.59 -18.78 -13.54
N HIS A 356 -6.91 -18.97 -13.62
CA HIS A 356 -7.65 -20.23 -13.68
C HIS A 356 -7.69 -21.08 -12.40
N GLU A 357 -8.83 -21.04 -11.70
CA GLU A 357 -9.54 -22.28 -11.40
C GLU A 357 -11.06 -22.05 -11.23
N THR A 358 -11.75 -22.62 -12.22
CA THR A 358 -13.07 -23.25 -12.21
C THR A 358 -13.85 -23.28 -10.89
N GLN A 359 -15.09 -22.83 -11.03
CA GLN A 359 -16.29 -23.19 -10.27
C GLN A 359 -16.18 -24.57 -9.59
N ALA A 360 -16.07 -24.57 -8.26
CA ALA A 360 -16.49 -25.69 -7.43
C ALA A 360 -17.38 -25.14 -6.32
N ALA A 361 -18.68 -25.40 -6.46
CA ALA A 361 -19.66 -25.22 -5.41
C ALA A 361 -19.29 -26.15 -4.23
N VAL A 362 -18.57 -25.61 -3.24
CA VAL A 362 -18.32 -26.31 -1.99
C VAL A 362 -19.56 -26.16 -1.12
N LYS A 363 -20.27 -27.27 -0.98
CA LYS A 363 -21.32 -27.48 0.02
C LYS A 363 -20.71 -27.25 1.41
N SER A 364 -21.11 -26.17 2.07
CA SER A 364 -20.83 -25.94 3.48
C SER A 364 -21.47 -27.05 4.33
N PRO A 365 -20.76 -27.65 5.31
CA PRO A 365 -21.39 -28.54 6.26
C PRO A 365 -22.25 -27.70 7.23
N ALA A 366 -23.54 -28.02 7.27
CA ALA A 366 -24.49 -27.51 8.24
C ALA A 366 -24.03 -27.87 9.67
N THR A 367 -23.96 -26.86 10.55
CA THR A 367 -24.02 -27.02 12.01
C THR A 367 -24.83 -25.85 12.62
N PRO A 368 -25.43 -26.04 13.80
CA PRO A 368 -26.86 -25.76 14.00
C PRO A 368 -27.20 -24.37 14.51
N VAL A 369 -28.44 -23.99 14.25
CA VAL A 369 -29.15 -22.85 14.81
C VAL A 369 -29.13 -22.89 16.34
N ALA A 370 -28.42 -21.93 16.96
CA ALA A 370 -28.55 -21.60 18.38
C ALA A 370 -28.66 -20.08 18.55
N LYS A 371 -29.92 -19.63 18.64
CA LYS A 371 -30.46 -18.58 19.52
C LYS A 371 -29.56 -17.37 19.84
N GLY A 372 -29.96 -16.22 19.29
CA GLY A 372 -29.92 -14.94 20.01
C GLY A 372 -28.64 -14.12 19.85
N LEU A 373 -28.63 -13.25 18.85
CA LEU A 373 -27.77 -12.08 18.85
C LEU A 373 -28.16 -11.21 20.05
N LYS A 374 -27.31 -11.18 21.08
CA LYS A 374 -27.35 -10.10 22.08
C LYS A 374 -26.86 -8.82 21.38
N PRO A 375 -27.59 -7.69 21.47
CA PRO A 375 -27.09 -6.43 20.96
C PRO A 375 -25.77 -6.09 21.66
N LEU A 376 -24.76 -5.73 20.88
CA LEU A 376 -23.52 -5.14 21.37
C LEU A 376 -23.89 -3.93 22.23
N ARG A 377 -23.84 -4.10 23.56
CA ARG A 377 -23.84 -2.99 24.48
C ARG A 377 -22.55 -2.23 24.20
N LEU A 378 -22.71 -1.03 23.65
CA LEU A 378 -21.70 0.02 23.68
C LEU A 378 -21.40 0.27 25.17
N VAL A 379 -20.41 -0.43 25.70
CA VAL A 379 -19.90 -0.16 27.04
C VAL A 379 -19.04 1.08 26.90
N GLN A 380 -19.69 2.23 27.06
CA GLN A 380 -19.07 3.39 27.71
C GLN A 380 -18.61 2.90 29.10
N ALA A 381 -17.41 2.33 29.17
CA ALA A 381 -16.73 2.13 30.44
C ALA A 381 -15.88 3.38 30.67
N ASN A 382 -16.23 4.09 31.75
CA ASN A 382 -15.37 5.00 32.46
C ASN A 382 -13.93 4.46 32.50
N ILE A 383 -13.02 5.05 31.73
CA ILE A 383 -11.58 4.89 31.92
C ILE A 383 -11.16 6.03 32.84
N SER A 384 -11.38 5.82 34.12
CA SER A 384 -10.77 6.58 35.20
C SER A 384 -10.02 5.59 36.09
N GLU A 385 -8.91 5.05 35.56
CA GLU A 385 -7.81 4.44 36.31
C GLU A 385 -6.58 4.33 35.38
N PRO A 386 -5.35 4.59 35.85
CA PRO A 386 -4.15 4.51 35.03
C PRO A 386 -3.86 3.04 34.70
N GLN A 387 -4.36 2.56 33.56
CA GLN A 387 -3.96 1.27 33.02
C GLN A 387 -2.48 1.32 32.66
N ASP A 388 -1.71 0.46 33.32
CA ASP A 388 -0.29 0.21 33.04
C ASP A 388 -0.07 -0.01 31.53
N ALA A 389 0.75 0.87 30.92
CA ALA A 389 1.01 0.89 29.48
C ALA A 389 1.54 -0.46 28.95
N VAL A 390 2.25 -1.19 29.81
CA VAL A 390 2.77 -2.54 29.51
C VAL A 390 1.63 -3.53 29.28
N SER A 391 0.55 -3.44 30.06
CA SER A 391 -0.62 -4.31 29.93
C SER A 391 -1.42 -4.05 28.65
N GLN A 392 -1.45 -2.80 28.17
CA GLN A 392 -2.08 -2.45 26.88
C GLN A 392 -1.27 -2.98 25.69
N LEU A 393 0.05 -2.84 25.73
CA LEU A 393 0.96 -3.36 24.70
C LEU A 393 0.93 -4.90 24.64
N LEU A 394 0.89 -5.59 25.78
CA LEU A 394 0.76 -7.05 25.79
C LEU A 394 -0.57 -7.50 25.17
N ARG A 395 -1.65 -6.74 25.38
CA ARG A 395 -2.96 -7.02 24.77
C ARG A 395 -2.96 -6.77 23.26
N SER A 396 -2.27 -5.75 22.74
CA SER A 396 -2.13 -5.57 21.28
C SER A 396 -1.37 -6.73 20.62
N PHE A 397 -0.52 -7.43 21.39
CA PHE A 397 0.13 -8.66 20.96
C PHE A 397 -0.63 -9.93 21.35
N ASP A 398 -1.89 -9.87 21.79
CA ASP A 398 -2.69 -11.04 22.23
C ASP A 398 -2.06 -11.86 23.38
N ILE A 399 -1.12 -11.30 24.13
CA ILE A 399 -0.45 -11.96 25.25
C ILE A 399 -1.21 -11.58 26.53
N ARG A 400 -1.93 -12.54 27.11
CA ARG A 400 -2.67 -12.31 28.37
C ARG A 400 -1.80 -12.66 29.58
N VAL A 401 -1.33 -11.64 30.28
CA VAL A 401 -0.65 -11.79 31.58
C VAL A 401 -1.56 -11.24 32.67
N LYS A 402 -1.80 -12.03 33.72
CA LYS A 402 -2.73 -11.66 34.82
C LYS A 402 -2.12 -10.62 35.78
N ASP A 403 -0.80 -10.64 35.95
CA ASP A 403 -0.05 -9.75 36.84
C ASP A 403 1.14 -9.13 36.08
N SER A 404 1.06 -7.83 35.74
CA SER A 404 2.12 -7.08 35.02
C SER A 404 3.31 -6.68 35.91
N THR A 405 3.15 -6.79 37.24
CA THR A 405 4.14 -6.33 38.24
C THR A 405 5.25 -7.35 38.54
N ASP A 406 5.03 -8.63 38.24
CA ASP A 406 6.04 -9.69 38.40
C ASP A 406 6.84 -9.89 37.11
N THR A 407 8.03 -9.29 37.07
CA THR A 407 8.92 -9.30 35.90
C THR A 407 9.37 -10.70 35.50
N ALA A 408 9.47 -11.65 36.44
CA ALA A 408 9.89 -13.02 36.14
C ALA A 408 8.78 -13.80 35.41
N ARG A 409 7.52 -13.66 35.86
CA ARG A 409 6.36 -14.27 35.20
C ARG A 409 6.08 -13.65 33.84
N LEU A 410 6.25 -12.33 33.72
CA LEU A 410 6.14 -11.62 32.45
C LEU A 410 7.16 -12.14 31.41
N LEU A 411 8.42 -12.27 31.82
CA LEU A 411 9.48 -12.79 30.95
C LEU A 411 9.23 -14.24 30.54
N GLN A 412 8.73 -15.08 31.44
CA GLN A 412 8.32 -16.45 31.11
C GLN A 412 7.17 -16.49 30.10
N ALA A 413 6.13 -15.68 30.29
CA ALA A 413 5.00 -15.60 29.37
C ALA A 413 5.40 -15.09 27.98
N LEU A 414 6.28 -14.09 27.92
CA LEU A 414 6.83 -13.57 26.66
C LEU A 414 7.71 -14.60 25.93
N THR A 415 8.53 -15.34 26.69
CA THR A 415 9.39 -16.39 26.12
C THR A 415 8.55 -17.53 25.55
N GLN A 416 7.49 -17.94 26.26
CA GLN A 416 6.55 -18.94 25.78
C GLN A 416 5.78 -18.46 24.55
N ALA A 417 5.26 -17.22 24.56
CA ALA A 417 4.58 -16.64 23.40
C ALA A 417 5.49 -16.55 22.16
N LYS A 418 6.78 -16.24 22.35
CA LYS A 418 7.77 -16.25 21.28
C LYS A 418 7.99 -17.65 20.71
N GLN A 419 8.14 -18.65 21.58
CA GLN A 419 8.31 -20.05 21.16
C GLN A 419 7.07 -20.57 20.42
N ASP A 420 5.87 -20.30 20.94
CA ASP A 420 4.59 -20.70 20.32
C ASP A 420 4.42 -20.07 18.93
N ARG A 421 4.75 -18.77 18.79
CA ARG A 421 4.73 -18.10 17.48
C ARG A 421 5.73 -18.69 16.51
N HIS A 422 6.94 -18.97 16.97
CA HIS A 422 7.96 -19.59 16.12
C HIS A 422 7.52 -20.98 15.66
N ALA A 423 6.96 -21.79 16.56
CA ALA A 423 6.41 -23.10 16.24
C ALA A 423 5.25 -23.01 15.23
N ARG A 424 4.33 -22.06 15.39
CA ARG A 424 3.24 -21.83 14.43
C ARG A 424 3.74 -21.42 13.05
N VAL A 425 4.74 -20.54 12.97
CA VAL A 425 5.34 -20.13 11.70
C VAL A 425 6.01 -21.33 11.02
N GLN A 426 6.78 -22.13 11.76
CA GLN A 426 7.38 -23.36 11.22
C GLN A 426 6.34 -24.39 10.78
N GLN A 427 5.23 -24.52 11.52
CA GLN A 427 4.14 -25.42 11.14
C GLN A 427 3.44 -24.94 9.87
N LEU A 428 3.19 -23.63 9.76
CA LEU A 428 2.57 -23.04 8.58
C LEU A 428 3.50 -23.11 7.36
N SER A 429 4.81 -22.91 7.54
CA SER A 429 5.78 -23.09 6.44
C SER A 429 5.82 -24.54 5.96
N LYS A 430 5.87 -25.52 6.86
CA LYS A 430 5.84 -26.95 6.50
C LYS A 430 4.49 -27.35 5.86
N SER A 431 3.39 -26.78 6.34
CA SER A 431 2.07 -27.07 5.79
C SER A 431 1.87 -26.46 4.40
N THR A 432 2.39 -25.27 4.17
CA THR A 432 2.34 -24.61 2.86
C THR A 432 3.28 -25.28 1.87
N GLU A 433 4.48 -25.66 2.30
CA GLU A 433 5.42 -26.45 1.49
C GLU A 433 4.80 -27.77 1.02
N ARG A 434 4.17 -28.53 1.93
CA ARG A 434 3.45 -29.76 1.56
C ARG A 434 2.26 -29.48 0.65
N GLY A 435 1.44 -28.47 0.97
CA GLY A 435 0.29 -28.12 0.14
C GLY A 435 0.68 -27.74 -1.29
N ILE A 436 1.76 -26.98 -1.46
CA ILE A 436 2.29 -26.61 -2.78
C ILE A 436 2.86 -27.85 -3.49
N SER A 437 3.60 -28.71 -2.78
CA SER A 437 4.14 -29.94 -3.36
C SER A 437 3.04 -30.89 -3.83
N ASP A 438 1.97 -31.04 -3.05
CA ASP A 438 0.83 -31.90 -3.40
C ASP A 438 0.08 -31.32 -4.61
N GLN A 439 -0.20 -30.02 -4.61
CA GLN A 439 -0.84 -29.35 -5.76
C GLN A 439 0.01 -29.45 -7.04
N LEU A 440 1.33 -29.32 -6.93
CA LEU A 440 2.23 -29.46 -8.07
C LEU A 440 2.25 -30.90 -8.59
N ALA A 441 2.27 -31.89 -7.69
CA ALA A 441 2.20 -33.30 -8.07
C ALA A 441 0.87 -33.64 -8.78
N ASP A 442 -0.25 -33.15 -8.26
CA ASP A 442 -1.57 -33.33 -8.87
C ASP A 442 -1.67 -32.64 -10.24
N SER A 443 -1.11 -31.43 -10.38
CA SER A 443 -1.09 -30.71 -11.66
C SER A 443 -0.23 -31.42 -12.72
N ILE A 444 0.93 -31.95 -12.33
CA ILE A 444 1.83 -32.66 -13.24
C ILE A 444 1.19 -33.98 -13.68
N THR A 445 0.61 -34.75 -12.75
CA THR A 445 -0.04 -36.02 -13.08
C THR A 445 -1.26 -35.83 -13.98
N LYS A 446 -2.06 -34.77 -13.74
CA LYS A 446 -3.15 -34.41 -14.64
C LYS A 446 -2.66 -34.01 -16.04
N SER A 447 -1.60 -33.20 -16.11
CA SER A 447 -1.03 -32.78 -17.39
C SER A 447 -0.46 -33.97 -18.18
N ASP A 448 0.18 -34.92 -17.50
CA ASP A 448 0.69 -36.15 -18.12
C ASP A 448 -0.46 -37.02 -18.67
N HIS A 449 -1.56 -37.11 -17.92
CA HIS A 449 -2.77 -37.79 -18.39
C HIS A 449 -3.39 -37.11 -19.61
N ASP A 450 -3.55 -35.78 -19.57
CA ASP A 450 -4.06 -35.01 -20.71
C ASP A 450 -3.15 -35.14 -21.94
N LEU A 451 -1.83 -35.20 -21.76
CA LEU A 451 -0.86 -35.46 -22.83
C LEU A 451 -1.01 -36.86 -23.41
N GLN A 452 -1.20 -37.89 -22.57
CA GLN A 452 -1.46 -39.25 -23.05
C GLN A 452 -2.79 -39.34 -23.81
N ASP A 453 -3.82 -38.65 -23.35
CA ASP A 453 -5.13 -38.61 -24.03
C ASP A 453 -5.01 -37.91 -25.39
N LEU A 454 -4.34 -36.75 -25.46
CA LEU A 454 -4.07 -36.07 -26.73
C LEU A 454 -3.25 -36.93 -27.68
N LEU A 455 -2.22 -37.59 -27.16
CA LEU A 455 -1.38 -38.48 -27.94
C LEU A 455 -2.21 -39.66 -28.47
N SER A 456 -3.06 -40.26 -27.64
CA SER A 456 -3.97 -41.33 -28.04
C SER A 456 -4.97 -40.87 -29.12
N ALA A 457 -5.49 -39.64 -29.03
CA ALA A 457 -6.41 -39.07 -30.00
C ALA A 457 -5.71 -38.75 -31.34
N VAL A 458 -4.47 -38.27 -31.29
CA VAL A 458 -3.65 -38.01 -32.49
C VAL A 458 -3.32 -39.32 -33.21
N TYR A 459 -3.05 -40.40 -32.47
CA TYR A 459 -2.80 -41.73 -33.05
C TYR A 459 -4.07 -42.53 -33.38
N ALA A 460 -5.27 -42.07 -32.99
CA ALA A 460 -6.53 -42.79 -33.22
C ALA A 460 -6.92 -42.92 -34.70
N HIS A 461 -6.37 -42.06 -35.57
CA HIS A 461 -6.68 -42.01 -37.01
C HIS A 461 -5.50 -42.37 -37.91
N THR A 462 -4.36 -42.76 -37.35
CA THR A 462 -3.22 -43.23 -38.14
C THR A 462 -3.36 -44.71 -38.43
N SER A 463 -3.42 -45.10 -39.71
CA SER A 463 -3.51 -46.50 -40.13
C SER A 463 -2.21 -47.29 -39.93
N TYR A 464 -1.07 -46.62 -39.70
CA TYR A 464 0.25 -47.22 -39.46
C TYR A 464 1.10 -46.38 -38.47
N GLY A 465 2.10 -47.02 -37.86
CA GLY A 465 2.83 -46.56 -36.67
C GLY A 465 3.84 -45.40 -36.84
N THR A 466 3.86 -44.68 -37.96
CA THR A 466 4.61 -43.42 -38.07
C THR A 466 3.86 -42.36 -38.87
N ILE A 467 3.94 -41.13 -38.39
CA ILE A 467 3.22 -39.95 -38.84
C ILE A 467 3.71 -39.53 -40.24
N ARG A 468 2.82 -39.52 -41.25
CA ARG A 468 2.94 -38.66 -42.44
C ARG A 468 1.77 -37.66 -42.42
N LEU A 469 2.05 -36.42 -42.03
CA LEU A 469 1.07 -35.31 -41.97
C LEU A 469 0.71 -34.72 -43.36
N GLN A 470 1.19 -35.34 -44.44
CA GLN A 470 0.95 -34.88 -45.80
C GLN A 470 -0.14 -35.76 -46.40
N ASP A 471 -1.29 -35.16 -46.65
CA ASP A 471 -2.35 -35.74 -47.47
C ASP A 471 -1.89 -35.69 -48.93
N GLU A 472 -1.64 -36.83 -49.55
CA GLU A 472 -1.08 -36.86 -50.91
C GLU A 472 -2.02 -36.29 -51.96
N ASP A 473 -3.33 -36.28 -51.68
CA ASP A 473 -4.31 -35.62 -52.54
C ASP A 473 -4.13 -34.09 -52.53
N LEU A 474 -3.74 -33.50 -51.39
CA LEU A 474 -3.45 -32.08 -51.31
C LEU A 474 -2.17 -31.72 -52.05
N ARG A 475 -1.12 -32.55 -51.95
CA ARG A 475 0.13 -32.32 -52.66
C ARG A 475 -0.05 -32.40 -54.17
N SER A 476 -0.74 -33.42 -54.67
CA SER A 476 -1.01 -33.56 -56.09
C SER A 476 -1.81 -32.37 -56.65
N ARG A 477 -2.77 -31.84 -55.88
CA ARG A 477 -3.56 -30.65 -56.29
C ARG A 477 -2.75 -29.36 -56.28
N VAL A 478 -1.79 -29.23 -55.37
CA VAL A 478 -0.90 -28.07 -55.31
C VAL A 478 0.08 -28.09 -56.48
N GLU A 479 0.66 -29.26 -56.81
CA GLU A 479 1.51 -29.42 -57.99
C GLU A 479 0.72 -29.15 -59.29
N GLU A 480 -0.53 -29.59 -59.37
CA GLU A 480 -1.41 -29.30 -60.52
C GLU A 480 -1.75 -27.80 -60.64
N LEU A 481 -1.99 -27.12 -59.51
CA LEU A 481 -2.23 -25.68 -59.48
C LEU A 481 -0.98 -24.90 -59.90
N GLU A 482 0.21 -25.33 -59.48
CA GLU A 482 1.48 -24.70 -59.81
C GLU A 482 1.72 -24.74 -61.33
N VAL A 483 1.50 -25.89 -61.97
CA VAL A 483 1.57 -26.05 -63.43
C VAL A 483 0.57 -25.13 -64.15
N VAL A 484 -0.66 -25.02 -63.65
CA VAL A 484 -1.67 -24.13 -64.24
C VAL A 484 -1.27 -22.66 -64.09
N THR A 485 -0.69 -22.28 -62.95
CA THR A 485 -0.24 -20.89 -62.74
C THR A 485 1.00 -20.53 -63.56
N GLU A 486 1.90 -21.49 -63.81
CA GLU A 486 3.04 -21.30 -64.70
C GLU A 486 2.59 -21.13 -66.15
N GLY A 487 1.63 -21.96 -66.60
CA GLY A 487 0.99 -21.80 -67.91
C GLY A 487 0.30 -20.45 -68.09
N LEU A 488 -0.41 -19.96 -67.06
CA LEU A 488 -1.03 -18.63 -67.09
C LEU A 488 0.03 -17.51 -67.10
N SER A 489 1.15 -17.68 -66.38
CA SER A 489 2.26 -16.71 -66.39
C SER A 489 2.89 -16.59 -67.77
N ASP A 490 3.07 -17.71 -68.46
CA ASP A 490 3.61 -17.75 -69.82
C ASP A 490 2.63 -17.15 -70.84
N GLU A 491 1.33 -17.42 -70.70
CA GLU A 491 0.29 -16.78 -71.53
C GLU A 491 0.26 -15.26 -71.31
N MET A 492 0.41 -14.80 -70.07
CA MET A 492 0.50 -13.37 -69.75
C MET A 492 1.78 -12.71 -70.28
N ARG A 493 2.90 -13.43 -70.35
CA ARG A 493 4.14 -12.93 -70.97
C ARG A 493 4.06 -12.87 -72.50
N GLY A 494 3.25 -13.73 -73.12
CA GLY A 494 3.01 -13.75 -74.56
C GLY A 494 2.06 -12.66 -75.07
N LEU A 495 1.31 -12.00 -74.17
CA LEU A 495 0.45 -10.87 -74.53
C LEU A 495 1.29 -9.60 -74.76
N ASP A 496 1.38 -9.17 -76.01
CA ASP A 496 1.99 -7.89 -76.40
C ASP A 496 1.10 -6.71 -75.96
N VAL A 497 1.25 -6.30 -74.70
CA VAL A 497 0.55 -5.16 -74.09
C VAL A 497 0.90 -3.84 -74.82
N GLU A 498 2.07 -3.77 -75.45
CA GLU A 498 2.54 -2.59 -76.18
C GLU A 498 1.87 -2.47 -77.56
N GLY A 499 1.70 -3.58 -78.27
CA GLY A 499 0.90 -3.64 -79.50
C GLY A 499 -0.57 -3.27 -79.25
N LEU A 500 -1.17 -3.77 -78.17
CA LEU A 500 -2.56 -3.45 -77.82
C LEU A 500 -2.77 -1.97 -77.49
N THR A 501 -1.82 -1.36 -76.77
CA THR A 501 -1.88 0.08 -76.43
C THR A 501 -1.61 0.98 -77.65
N GLN A 502 -0.78 0.54 -78.60
CA GLN A 502 -0.60 1.24 -79.88
C GLN A 502 -1.86 1.19 -80.74
N GLU A 503 -2.54 0.04 -80.83
CA GLU A 503 -3.79 -0.10 -81.58
C GLU A 503 -4.91 0.76 -80.96
N ILE A 504 -4.99 0.82 -79.64
CA ILE A 504 -5.92 1.70 -78.92
C ILE A 504 -5.61 3.17 -79.18
N ARG A 505 -4.33 3.58 -79.14
CA ARG A 505 -3.92 4.95 -79.46
C ARG A 505 -4.21 5.31 -80.91
N LYS A 506 -4.01 4.37 -81.85
CA LYS A 506 -4.34 4.58 -83.26
C LYS A 506 -5.84 4.76 -83.46
N LYS A 507 -6.68 3.92 -82.86
CA LYS A 507 -8.14 4.08 -82.88
C LYS A 507 -8.60 5.37 -82.22
N GLN A 508 -8.00 5.77 -81.10
CA GLN A 508 -8.31 7.06 -80.47
C GLN A 508 -7.95 8.24 -81.38
N LYS A 509 -6.84 8.15 -82.13
CA LYS A 509 -6.42 9.18 -83.08
C LYS A 509 -7.31 9.24 -84.32
N GLU A 510 -7.82 8.10 -84.78
CA GLU A 510 -8.82 8.00 -85.87
C GLU A 510 -10.22 8.48 -85.46
N MET A 511 -10.54 8.53 -84.17
CA MET A 511 -11.82 9.08 -83.67
C MET A 511 -11.77 10.58 -83.31
N LEU A 512 -10.57 11.19 -83.26
CA LEU A 512 -10.36 12.58 -82.83
C LEU A 512 -9.81 13.50 -83.95
N GLY A 513 -9.69 12.99 -85.17
CA GLY A 513 -9.55 13.77 -86.41
C GLY A 513 -10.73 13.50 -87.33
#